data_AF-A0A1G5V6G7-F1
#
_entry.id   AF-A0A1G5V6G7-F1
#
_cell.length_a   1.000
_cell.length_b   1.000
_cell.length_c   1.000
_cell.angle_alpha   90.00
_cell.angle_beta   90.00
_cell.angle_gamma   90.00
#
_symmetry.space_group_name_H-M   'P 1'
#
loop_
_entity.id
_entity.type
_entity.pdbx_description
1 polymer ?
#
loop_
_entity_poly.entity_id
_entity_poly.type
_entity_poly.pdbx_seq_one_letter_code
_entity_poly.pdbx_strand_id
1 'polypeptide(L)' 'MDEIDTLLLPEINLETDDIIMNIAIKKDYSQIEDLQERKEEFINDLKAFIEEFSQTPESLDFMKYFD' A
#
# COMPACT_ATOMS: atom_id res chain seq x y z
N MET A 1 -25.93 -8.85 -0.20
CA MET A 1 -24.76 -8.11 -0.70
C MET A 1 -24.31 -7.36 0.53
N ASP A 2 -23.47 -8.02 1.32
CA ASP A 2 -23.19 -7.55 2.68
C ASP A 2 -22.57 -6.17 2.63
N GLU A 3 -23.15 -5.32 3.46
CA GLU A 3 -22.77 -3.94 3.73
C GLU A 3 -21.30 -3.93 4.16
N ILE A 4 -20.39 -3.78 3.19
CA ILE A 4 -19.18 -3.01 3.46
C ILE A 4 -19.67 -1.57 3.56
N ASP A 5 -20.35 -1.26 4.66
CA ASP A 5 -20.33 0.08 5.21
C ASP A 5 -18.88 0.54 5.10
N THR A 6 -18.68 1.54 4.24
CA THR A 6 -17.76 2.66 4.39
C THR A 6 -16.92 2.66 5.67
N LEU A 7 -16.10 1.63 5.86
CA LEU A 7 -14.92 1.69 6.71
C LEU A 7 -14.06 2.71 5.98
N LEU A 8 -14.06 3.94 6.48
CA LEU A 8 -13.14 4.99 6.08
C LEU A 8 -11.74 4.47 6.44
N LEU A 9 -11.22 3.58 5.59
CA LEU A 9 -9.88 3.10 5.70
C LEU A 9 -8.97 4.32 5.54
N PRO A 10 -7.92 4.43 6.34
CA PRO A 10 -6.92 5.46 6.12
C PRO A 10 -6.40 5.35 4.68
N GLU A 11 -6.59 6.41 3.91
CA GLU A 11 -6.11 6.52 2.54
C GLU A 11 -4.99 7.55 2.47
N ILE A 12 -3.95 7.21 1.71
CA ILE A 12 -2.84 8.09 1.41
C ILE A 12 -2.73 8.18 -0.12
N ASN A 13 -2.74 9.40 -0.63
CA ASN A 13 -2.48 9.70 -2.03
C ASN A 13 -1.06 10.28 -2.12
N LEU A 14 -0.19 9.63 -2.90
CA LEU A 14 1.19 10.05 -3.15
C LEU A 14 1.35 10.34 -4.63
N GLU A 15 1.76 11.56 -4.94
CA GLU A 15 2.03 12.01 -6.31
C GLU A 15 3.46 12.53 -6.38
N THR A 16 4.23 11.98 -7.31
CA THR A 16 5.55 12.47 -7.71
C THR A 16 5.49 12.94 -9.17
N ASP A 17 6.58 13.52 -9.67
CA ASP A 17 6.65 13.98 -11.07
C ASP A 17 6.41 12.85 -12.09
N ASP A 18 6.68 11.60 -11.69
CA ASP A 18 6.62 10.44 -12.58
C ASP A 18 5.46 9.47 -12.26
N ILE A 19 4.97 9.44 -11.02
CA ILE A 19 4.07 8.37 -10.53
C ILE A 19 3.01 8.95 -9.58
N ILE A 20 1.75 8.55 -9.80
CA ILE A 20 0.64 8.76 -8.86
C ILE A 20 0.24 7.42 -8.27
N MET A 21 0.13 7.34 -6.95
CA MET A 21 -0.24 6.13 -6.21
C MET A 21 -1.25 6.46 -5.10
N ASN A 22 -2.35 5.69 -5.08
CA ASN A 22 -3.36 5.78 -4.04
C ASN A 22 -3.35 4.49 -3.22
N ILE A 23 -3.09 4.59 -1.92
CA ILE A 23 -2.92 3.45 -1.01
C ILE A 23 -4.01 3.52 0.06
N ALA A 24 -4.81 2.45 0.18
CA ALA A 24 -5.75 2.25 1.27
C ALA A 24 -5.20 1.24 2.28
N ILE A 25 -5.11 1.63 3.55
CA ILE A 25 -4.53 0.82 4.61
C ILE A 25 -5.64 0.06 5.33
N LYS A 26 -5.59 -1.27 5.28
CA LYS A 26 -6.53 -2.15 6.00
C LYS A 26 -6.06 -2.51 7.42
N LYS A 27 -4.76 -2.40 7.68
CA LYS A 27 -4.14 -2.82 8.94
C LYS A 27 -4.27 -1.72 9.99
N ASP A 28 -4.66 -2.12 11.21
CA ASP A 28 -4.71 -1.21 12.35
C ASP A 28 -3.35 -1.18 13.08
N TYR A 29 -2.53 -0.17 12.76
CA TYR A 29 -1.23 0.05 13.42
C TYR A 29 -1.36 0.66 14.82
N SER A 30 -2.56 1.07 15.27
CA SER A 30 -2.72 1.68 16.58
C SER A 30 -2.44 0.71 17.75
N GLN A 31 -2.47 -0.60 17.47
CA GLN A 31 -2.15 -1.67 18.42
C GLN A 31 -0.66 -1.69 18.84
N ILE A 32 0.23 -1.05 18.08
CA ILE A 32 1.66 -0.98 18.38
C ILE A 32 1.89 0.24 19.28
N GLU A 33 2.25 0.02 20.55
CA GLU A 33 2.37 1.10 21.54
C GLU A 33 3.51 2.08 21.22
N ASP A 34 4.65 1.56 20.75
CA ASP A 34 5.81 2.37 20.42
C ASP A 34 5.64 3.06 19.06
N LEU A 35 5.79 4.40 19.05
CA LEU A 35 5.60 5.20 17.84
C LEU A 35 6.66 4.92 16.77
N GLN A 36 7.89 4.59 17.18
CA GLN A 36 8.99 4.33 16.26
C GLN A 36 8.80 2.96 15.60
N GLU A 37 8.47 1.93 16.39
CA GLU A 37 8.12 0.60 15.91
C GLU A 37 6.92 0.66 14.94
N ARG A 38 5.88 1.44 15.29
CA ARG A 38 4.71 1.64 14.43
C ARG A 38 5.06 2.19 13.05
N LYS A 39 5.97 3.16 12.99
CA LYS A 39 6.44 3.75 11.73
C LYS A 39 7.27 2.75 10.92
N GLU A 40 8.14 2.01 11.59
CA GLU A 40 8.99 1.00 10.96
C GLU A 40 8.14 -0.13 10.37
N GLU A 41 7.12 -0.59 11.09
CA GLU A 41 6.21 -1.62 10.61
C GLU A 41 5.41 -1.15 9.38
N PHE A 42 4.87 0.07 9.40
CA PHE A 42 4.20 0.64 8.23
C PHE A 42 5.10 0.71 6.99
N ILE A 43 6.36 1.14 7.16
CA ILE A 43 7.32 1.21 6.06
C ILE A 43 7.68 -0.19 5.55
N ASN A 44 7.82 -1.17 6.43
CA ASN A 44 8.12 -2.54 6.06
C ASN A 44 6.96 -3.17 5.27
N ASP A 45 5.72 -2.96 5.71
CA ASP A 45 4.54 -3.43 5.00
C ASP A 45 4.42 -2.77 3.62
N LEU A 46 4.73 -1.47 3.51
CA LEU A 46 4.75 -0.79 2.21
C LEU A 46 5.80 -1.36 1.26
N LYS A 47 7.00 -1.66 1.76
CA LYS A 47 8.07 -2.29 0.96
C LYS A 47 7.67 -3.68 0.50
N ALA A 48 7.11 -4.49 1.40
CA ALA A 48 6.62 -5.82 1.07
C ALA A 48 5.52 -5.76 0.00
N PHE A 49 4.59 -4.80 0.12
CA PHE A 49 3.56 -4.58 -0.88
C PHE A 49 4.14 -4.22 -2.25
N ILE A 50 5.13 -3.32 -2.33
CA ILE A 50 5.77 -2.95 -3.60
C ILE A 50 6.54 -4.14 -4.20
N GLU A 51 7.21 -4.92 -3.36
CA GLU A 51 7.93 -6.13 -3.78
C GLU A 51 6.96 -7.19 -4.34
N GLU A 52 5.88 -7.49 -3.63
CA GLU A 52 4.82 -8.37 -4.10
C GLU A 52 4.21 -7.84 -5.40
N PHE A 53 3.86 -6.55 -5.45
CA PHE A 53 3.32 -5.89 -6.64
C PHE A 53 4.24 -6.08 -7.84
N SER A 54 5.56 -5.88 -7.68
CA SER A 54 6.54 -6.03 -8.76
C SER A 54 6.62 -7.44 -9.37
N GLN A 55 6.18 -8.45 -8.61
CA GLN A 55 6.21 -9.86 -9.01
C GLN A 55 4.84 -10.36 -9.52
N THR A 56 3.78 -9.55 -9.41
CA THR A 56 2.46 -9.94 -9.93
C THR A 56 2.46 -10.06 -11.45
N PRO A 57 1.70 -11.01 -12.04
CA PRO A 57 1.56 -11.13 -13.48
C PRO A 57 1.13 -9.83 -14.14
N GLU A 58 0.22 -9.08 -13.52
CA GLU A 58 -0.30 -7.80 -14.01
C GLU A 58 0.81 -6.74 -14.10
N SER A 59 1.64 -6.62 -13.07
CA SER A 59 2.77 -5.69 -13.09
C SER A 59 3.85 -6.11 -14.07
N LEU A 60 4.15 -7.41 -14.16
CA LEU A 60 5.10 -7.93 -15.14
C LEU A 60 4.62 -7.68 -16.57
N ASP A 61 3.32 -7.87 -16.83
CA ASP A 61 2.70 -7.57 -18.12
C ASP A 61 2.71 -6.06 -18.42
N PHE A 62 2.48 -5.22 -17.41
CA PHE A 62 2.61 -3.77 -17.55
C PHE A 62 4.06 -3.34 -17.84
N MET A 63 5.05 -3.96 -17.21
CA MET A 63 6.47 -3.66 -17.42
C MET A 63 6.94 -3.99 -18.84
N LYS A 64 6.35 -4.99 -19.51
CA LYS A 64 6.66 -5.33 -20.91
C LYS A 64 6.40 -4.19 -21.91
N TYR A 65 5.57 -3.20 -21.57
CA TYR A 65 5.37 -2.03 -22.42
C TYR A 65 6.59 -1.11 -22.50
N PHE A 66 7.55 -1.28 -21.58
CA PHE A 66 8.77 -0.47 -21.47
C PHE A 66 10.05 -1.23 -21.87
N ASP A 67 9.92 -2.49 -22.29
CA ASP A 67 11.00 -3.36 -22.79
C ASP A 67 11.13 -3.24 -24.32
#